data_AF-K1QPX4-F1
#
_entry.id   AF-K1QPX4-F1
#
_cell.length_a   1.000
_cell.length_b   1.000
_cell.length_c   1.000
_cell.angle_alpha   90.00
_cell.angle_beta   90.00
_cell.angle_gamma   90.00
#
_symmetry.space_group_name_H-M   'P 1'
#
loop_
_entity.id
_entity.type
_entity.pdbx_description
1 polymer ?
#
loop_
_entity_poly.entity_id
_entity_poly.type
_entity_poly.pdbx_seq_one_letter_code
_entity_poly.pdbx_strand_id
1 'polypeptide(L)'
;MALAGFYYTGCGDWVRCAFCGLELASWTKDVESFSRHKYENPRCSFMEEIRHRAKMPPTCCMNMTSLIDEEVVEEVLACGFQWNDVEVAVARLLSCRCE
;
A
#
# COMPACT_ATOMS: atom_id res chain seq x y z
N MET A 1 -3.39 5.78 -10.07
CA MET A 1 -4.69 5.24 -10.52
C MET A 1 -4.74 3.73 -10.51
N ALA A 2 -4.01 2.99 -11.36
CA ALA A 2 -4.09 1.52 -11.43
C ALA A 2 -3.80 0.80 -10.09
N LEU A 3 -2.76 1.23 -9.38
CA LEU A 3 -2.43 0.69 -8.05
C LEU A 3 -3.55 0.87 -7.00
N ALA A 4 -4.44 1.84 -7.20
CA ALA A 4 -5.63 2.04 -6.35
C ALA A 4 -6.82 1.18 -6.80
N GLY A 5 -6.62 0.19 -7.66
CA GLY A 5 -7.63 -0.75 -8.13
C GLY A 5 -8.52 -0.21 -9.26
N PHE A 6 -8.17 0.92 -9.86
CA PHE A 6 -8.93 1.55 -10.94
C PHE A 6 -8.46 1.11 -12.33
N TYR A 7 -9.42 0.95 -13.25
CA TYR A 7 -9.17 0.77 -14.67
C TYR A 7 -9.93 1.83 -15.49
N TYR A 8 -9.40 2.19 -16.65
CA TYR A 8 -10.03 3.15 -17.55
C TYR A 8 -11.27 2.55 -18.21
N THR A 9 -12.38 3.29 -18.21
CA THR A 9 -13.65 2.81 -18.77
C THR A 9 -13.76 2.96 -20.29
N GLY A 10 -12.82 3.65 -20.93
CA GLY A 10 -12.89 3.96 -22.37
C GLY A 10 -13.58 5.29 -22.70
N CYS A 11 -14.11 6.00 -21.70
CA CYS A 11 -14.82 7.27 -21.90
C CYS A 11 -14.21 8.42 -21.06
N GLY A 12 -13.76 9.49 -21.72
CA GLY A 12 -13.26 10.70 -21.05
C GLY A 12 -12.11 10.43 -20.08
N ASP A 13 -12.28 10.83 -18.83
CA ASP A 13 -11.36 10.53 -17.71
C ASP A 13 -12.00 9.60 -16.67
N TRP A 14 -13.08 8.90 -17.05
CA TRP A 14 -13.78 7.99 -16.17
C TRP A 14 -12.98 6.72 -15.92
N VAL A 15 -12.80 6.41 -14.64
CA VAL A 15 -12.20 5.16 -14.17
C VAL A 15 -13.18 4.42 -13.29
N ARG A 16 -13.11 3.08 -13.29
CA ARG A 16 -13.92 2.22 -12.43
C ARG A 16 -13.02 1.31 -11.59
N CYS A 17 -13.37 1.12 -10.33
CA CYS A 17 -12.69 0.15 -9.49
C CYS A 17 -13.10 -1.28 -9.87
N ALA A 18 -12.13 -2.16 -10.07
CA ALA A 18 -12.37 -3.57 -10.39
C ALA A 18 -13.00 -4.36 -9.21
N PHE A 19 -12.84 -3.89 -7.98
CA PHE A 19 -13.21 -4.62 -6.77
C PHE A 19 -14.56 -4.17 -6.17
N CYS A 20 -14.82 -2.86 -6.15
CA CYS A 20 -16.05 -2.30 -5.56
C CYS A 20 -16.98 -1.63 -6.56
N GLY A 21 -16.57 -1.52 -7.83
CA GLY A 21 -17.36 -0.87 -8.88
C GLY A 21 -17.45 0.65 -8.78
N LEU A 22 -16.77 1.29 -7.82
CA LEU A 22 -16.75 2.76 -7.68
C LEU A 22 -16.24 3.40 -8.98
N GLU A 23 -17.02 4.34 -9.53
CA GLU A 23 -16.67 5.13 -10.70
C GLU A 23 -16.32 6.55 -10.32
N LEU A 24 -15.23 7.07 -10.89
CA LEU A 24 -14.75 8.44 -10.62
C LEU A 24 -14.27 9.09 -11.91
N ALA A 25 -14.50 10.39 -12.01
CA ALA A 25 -14.04 11.26 -13.09
C ALA A 25 -13.58 12.61 -12.53
N SER A 26 -13.33 13.58 -13.40
CA SER A 26 -12.80 14.91 -13.06
C SER A 26 -11.51 14.83 -12.25
N TRP A 27 -10.53 14.07 -12.75
CA TRP A 27 -9.25 13.89 -12.09
C TRP A 27 -8.33 15.11 -12.30
N THR A 28 -7.76 15.59 -11.20
CA THR A 28 -6.71 16.61 -11.20
C THR A 28 -5.38 16.01 -10.77
N LYS A 29 -4.26 16.68 -11.08
CA LYS A 29 -2.90 16.16 -10.82
C LYS A 29 -2.55 16.09 -9.32
N ASP A 30 -3.23 16.90 -8.51
CA ASP A 30 -3.09 17.04 -7.07
C ASP A 30 -3.86 15.97 -6.27
N VAL A 31 -4.76 15.23 -6.91
CA VAL A 31 -5.60 14.24 -6.24
C VAL A 31 -4.94 12.86 -6.26
N GLU A 32 -4.60 12.37 -5.07
CA GLU A 32 -4.07 11.03 -4.88
C GLU A 32 -5.17 9.96 -5.01
N SER A 33 -4.93 8.93 -5.84
CA SER A 33 -5.95 7.93 -6.17
C SER A 33 -6.40 7.07 -4.99
N PHE A 34 -5.50 6.69 -4.08
CA PHE A 34 -5.85 5.86 -2.92
C PHE A 34 -6.69 6.65 -1.91
N SER A 35 -6.28 7.87 -1.61
CA SER A 35 -6.99 8.79 -0.72
C SER A 35 -8.39 9.07 -1.22
N ARG A 36 -8.56 9.40 -2.51
CA ARG A 36 -9.90 9.62 -3.09
C ARG A 36 -10.74 8.34 -3.09
N HIS A 37 -10.19 7.19 -3.47
CA HIS A 37 -10.92 5.92 -3.41
C HIS A 37 -11.43 5.62 -2.00
N LYS A 38 -10.56 5.75 -0.99
CA LYS A 38 -10.92 5.52 0.41
C LYS A 38 -11.97 6.50 0.92
N TYR A 39 -11.88 7.76 0.50
CA TYR A 39 -12.85 8.79 0.88
C TYR A 39 -14.23 8.49 0.32
N GLU A 40 -14.31 8.17 -0.98
CA GLU A 40 -15.57 7.94 -1.70
C GLU A 40 -16.21 6.59 -1.35
N ASN A 41 -15.40 5.54 -1.17
CA ASN A 41 -15.89 4.23 -0.75
C ASN A 41 -14.94 3.54 0.26
N PRO A 42 -15.06 3.87 1.55
CA PRO A 42 -14.21 3.28 2.59
C PRO A 42 -14.50 1.80 2.85
N ARG A 43 -15.57 1.23 2.30
CA ARG A 43 -15.94 -0.19 2.46
C ARG A 43 -15.47 -1.08 1.30
N CYS A 44 -14.70 -0.54 0.36
CA CYS A 44 -14.10 -1.32 -0.70
C CYS A 44 -13.20 -2.42 -0.10
N SER A 45 -13.46 -3.69 -0.45
CA SER A 45 -12.71 -4.85 0.05
C SER A 45 -11.21 -4.73 -0.23
N PHE A 46 -10.85 -4.23 -1.41
CA PHE A 46 -9.46 -3.94 -1.78
C PHE A 46 -8.81 -2.88 -0.89
N MET A 47 -9.53 -1.80 -0.55
CA MET A 47 -8.99 -0.75 0.32
C MET A 47 -8.87 -1.21 1.77
N GLU A 48 -9.78 -2.06 2.24
CA GLU A 48 -9.68 -2.69 3.56
C GLU A 48 -8.54 -3.71 3.62
N GLU A 49 -8.31 -4.48 2.55
CA GLU A 49 -7.16 -5.38 2.45
C GLU A 49 -5.83 -4.62 2.49
N ILE A 50 -5.70 -3.54 1.71
CA ILE A 50 -4.51 -2.68 1.75
C ILE A 50 -4.31 -2.09 3.14
N ARG A 51 -5.40 -1.65 3.79
CA ARG A 51 -5.34 -1.15 5.17
C ARG A 51 -4.85 -2.24 6.13
N HIS A 52 -5.30 -3.48 6.00
CA HIS A 52 -4.84 -4.59 6.85
C HIS A 52 -3.35 -4.90 6.62
N ARG A 53 -2.89 -4.92 5.36
CA ARG A 53 -1.46 -5.07 5.04
C ARG A 53 -0.63 -3.91 5.60
N ALA A 54 -1.12 -2.68 5.51
CA ALA A 54 -0.46 -1.49 6.06
C ALA A 54 -0.50 -1.38 7.59
N LYS A 55 -1.47 -2.05 8.24
CA LYS A 55 -1.61 -2.14 9.70
C LYS A 55 -0.85 -3.30 10.31
N MET A 56 -0.10 -4.08 9.52
CA MET A 56 0.86 -5.02 10.10
C MET A 56 1.82 -4.21 10.98
N PRO A 57 1.78 -4.40 12.31
CA PRO A 57 2.72 -3.70 13.17
C PRO A 57 4.13 -4.20 12.82
N PRO A 58 5.17 -3.40 13.03
CA PRO A 58 6.48 -4.00 13.22
C PRO A 58 6.36 -4.93 14.43
N THR A 59 6.48 -6.23 14.19
CA THR A 59 6.17 -7.29 15.16
C THR A 59 7.23 -7.33 16.28
N CYS A 60 6.97 -6.79 17.49
CA CYS A 60 7.87 -6.92 18.68
C CYS A 60 7.99 -8.37 19.22
N CYS A 61 7.40 -9.40 18.60
CA CYS A 61 7.40 -10.74 19.21
C CYS A 61 7.41 -11.94 18.24
N MET A 62 7.75 -11.73 16.96
CA MET A 62 7.95 -12.83 16.03
C MET A 62 9.41 -12.85 15.57
N ASN A 63 10.03 -14.03 15.64
CA ASN A 63 11.35 -14.28 15.09
C ASN A 63 11.34 -13.91 13.59
N MET A 64 12.21 -12.98 13.19
CA MET A 64 12.19 -12.32 11.88
C MET A 64 12.82 -13.16 10.74
N THR A 65 13.20 -14.42 11.00
CA THR A 65 13.92 -15.25 10.01
C THR A 65 13.07 -15.65 8.80
N SER A 66 11.76 -15.41 8.79
CA SER A 66 10.87 -15.83 7.70
C SER A 66 10.16 -14.67 6.97
N LEU A 67 10.58 -13.41 7.16
CA LEU A 67 9.93 -12.24 6.55
C LEU A 67 10.82 -11.51 5.53
N ILE A 68 11.91 -12.14 5.11
CA ILE A 68 12.75 -11.63 4.03
C ILE A 68 12.92 -12.75 3.01
N ASP A 69 11.84 -13.11 2.33
CA ASP A 69 11.98 -13.79 1.04
C ASP A 69 12.53 -12.77 0.03
N GLU A 70 13.49 -13.18 -0.81
CA GLU A 70 14.20 -12.32 -1.77
C GLU A 70 13.24 -11.53 -2.69
N GLU A 71 12.02 -12.02 -2.88
CA GLU A 71 10.97 -11.40 -3.70
C GLU A 71 10.46 -10.06 -3.12
N VAL A 72 10.43 -9.91 -1.79
CA VAL A 72 9.93 -8.69 -1.13
C VAL A 72 10.97 -7.55 -1.21
N VAL A 73 12.25 -7.90 -1.26
CA VAL A 73 13.35 -6.93 -1.34
C VAL A 73 13.36 -6.20 -2.69
N GLU A 74 13.13 -6.92 -3.78
CA GLU A 74 13.08 -6.35 -5.13
C GLU A 74 11.92 -5.35 -5.29
N GLU A 75 10.76 -5.60 -4.69
CA GLU A 75 9.62 -4.68 -4.72
C GLU A 75 9.85 -3.40 -3.90
N VAL A 76 10.50 -3.52 -2.74
CA VAL A 76 10.86 -2.37 -1.89
C VAL A 76 11.92 -1.50 -2.57
N LEU A 77 12.89 -2.12 -3.26
CA LEU A 77 13.89 -1.42 -4.06
C LEU A 77 13.27 -0.77 -5.32
N ALA A 78 12.28 -1.42 -5.95
CA ALA A 78 11.55 -0.85 -7.09
C ALA A 78 10.76 0.43 -6.72
N CYS A 79 10.47 0.63 -5.44
CA CYS A 79 9.84 1.85 -4.91
C CYS A 79 10.85 2.97 -4.56
N GLY A 80 12.15 2.77 -4.79
CA GLY A 80 13.19 3.80 -4.63
C GLY A 80 13.74 3.97 -3.21
N PHE A 81 13.48 3.03 -2.30
CA PHE A 81 14.11 2.99 -0.98
C PHE A 81 15.55 2.44 -1.09
N GLN A 82 16.51 3.04 -0.39
CA GLN A 82 17.88 2.51 -0.35
C GLN A 82 17.97 1.38 0.70
N TRP A 83 18.84 0.40 0.47
CA TRP A 83 19.04 -0.74 1.40
C TRP A 83 19.37 -0.26 2.84
N ASN A 84 20.06 0.87 2.95
CA ASN A 84 20.37 1.52 4.22
C ASN A 84 19.12 2.02 4.98
N ASP A 85 18.04 2.38 4.28
CA ASP A 85 16.76 2.74 4.92
C ASP A 85 16.04 1.52 5.49
N VAL A 86 16.20 0.36 4.85
CA VAL A 86 15.73 -0.95 5.34
C VAL A 86 16.50 -1.34 6.61
N GLU A 87 17.82 -1.18 6.61
CA GLU A 87 18.64 -1.41 7.81
C GLU A 87 18.25 -0.50 8.98
N VAL A 88 18.01 0.80 8.72
CA VAL A 88 17.59 1.75 9.77
C VAL A 88 16.18 1.43 10.29
N ALA A 89 15.26 1.03 9.41
CA ALA A 89 13.95 0.56 9.81
C ALA A 89 14.07 -0.70 10.67
N VAL A 90 14.77 -1.74 10.21
CA VAL A 90 15.00 -3.00 10.93
C VAL A 90 15.72 -2.76 12.27
N ALA A 91 16.75 -1.91 12.33
CA ALA A 91 17.46 -1.56 13.56
C ALA A 91 16.55 -0.83 14.58
N ARG A 92 15.59 -0.01 14.11
CA ARG A 92 14.56 0.59 14.96
C ARG A 92 13.53 -0.43 15.46
N LEU A 93 13.26 -1.49 14.69
CA LEU A 93 12.37 -2.57 15.12
C LEU A 93 13.04 -3.50 16.12
N LEU A 94 14.34 -3.80 15.92
CA LEU A 94 15.15 -4.66 16.80
C LEU A 94 15.59 -3.99 18.11
N SER A 95 15.44 -2.67 18.25
CA SER A 95 15.79 -1.94 19.47
C SER A 95 14.64 -1.78 20.47
N CYS A 96 13.43 -2.22 20.12
CA CYS A 96 12.32 -2.35 21.09
C CYS A 96 12.59 -3.49 22.07
N ARG A 97 13.07 -3.15 23.27
CA ARG A 97 13.13 -4.07 24.41
C ARG A 97 11.79 -4.02 25.12
N CYS A 98 10.91 -4.96 24.81
CA CYS A 98 9.66 -5.17 25.52
C CYS A 98 10.00 -5.83 26.90
N GLU A 99 9.61 -5.22 28.03
CA GLU A 99 9.67 -5.80 29.40
C GLU A 99 8.57 -6.86 29.61
#